data_AF-A0A3G1TVQ0-F1
#
_entry.id   AF-A0A3G1TVQ0-F1
#
_cell.length_a   1.000
_cell.length_b   1.000
_cell.length_c   1.000
_cell.angle_alpha   90.00
_cell.angle_beta   90.00
_cell.angle_gamma   90.00
#
_symmetry.space_group_name_H-M   'P 1'
#
loop_
_entity.id
_entity.type
_entity.pdbx_description
1 polymer ?
#
loop_
_entity_poly.entity_id
_entity_poly.type
_entity_poly.pdbx_seq_one_letter_code
_entity_poly.pdbx_strand_id
1 'polypeptide(L)'
;YRTTERRVHLSAAPQCSYPDYYLDAAIRTGLFDYVWVQFFNNPPCQYSMGNANNLINSWSSHWASHPGVNKLFLGLPASPEAAPSGGFIPHRMLIREVLPQIQDYPNYGGVMLWNVYYDENYSQAIRPYVNPETLTFGRRSKY
;
A
#
# COMPACT_ATOMS: atom_id res chain seq x y z
N TYR A 1 10.85 17.77 -19.13
CA TYR A 1 11.30 16.96 -17.98
C TYR A 1 11.02 15.46 -18.11
N ARG A 2 10.03 15.02 -18.90
CA ARG A 2 9.89 13.64 -19.38
C ARG A 2 10.22 13.61 -20.87
N THR A 3 11.24 12.85 -21.28
CA THR A 3 11.51 12.59 -22.70
C THR A 3 11.15 11.14 -23.02
N THR A 4 11.06 10.79 -24.29
CA THR A 4 10.89 9.38 -24.72
C THR A 4 12.04 8.50 -24.24
N GLU A 5 13.22 9.08 -24.06
CA GLU A 5 14.46 8.41 -23.62
C GLU A 5 14.62 8.37 -22.09
N ARG A 6 14.03 9.32 -21.36
CA ARG A 6 14.12 9.39 -19.89
C ARG A 6 12.74 9.60 -19.26
N ARG A 7 12.17 8.50 -18.76
CA ARG A 7 10.95 8.52 -17.96
C ARG A 7 11.28 8.96 -16.53
N VAL A 8 10.57 9.97 -16.05
CA VAL A 8 10.58 10.40 -14.65
C VAL A 8 9.25 9.97 -14.05
N HIS A 9 9.33 9.29 -12.92
CA HIS A 9 8.16 8.90 -12.14
C HIS A 9 7.99 9.84 -10.94
N LEU A 10 6.77 10.27 -10.71
CA LEU A 10 6.40 11.05 -9.53
C LEU A 10 5.62 10.16 -8.57
N SER A 11 6.00 10.17 -7.30
CA SER A 11 5.24 9.51 -6.24
C SER A 11 4.98 10.40 -5.04
N ALA A 12 3.88 10.13 -4.33
CA ALA A 12 3.48 10.83 -3.11
C ALA A 12 3.27 9.85 -1.95
N ALA A 13 3.64 10.26 -0.74
CA ALA A 13 3.49 9.47 0.49
C ALA A 13 2.62 10.17 1.54
N PRO A 14 1.31 10.33 1.30
CA PRO A 14 0.41 10.88 2.31
C PRO A 14 0.30 9.95 3.52
N GLN A 15 -0.06 10.52 4.67
CA GLN A 15 -0.54 9.74 5.81
C GLN A 15 -1.94 9.18 5.52
N CYS A 16 -2.38 8.16 6.25
CA CYS A 16 -3.71 7.58 6.02
C CYS A 16 -4.88 8.46 6.48
N SER A 17 -4.63 9.49 7.30
CA SER A 17 -5.63 10.50 7.64
C SER A 17 -6.08 11.24 6.38
N TYR A 18 -7.39 11.31 6.19
CA TYR A 18 -7.98 11.81 4.95
C TYR A 18 -8.80 13.10 5.19
N PRO A 19 -8.65 14.14 4.34
CA PRO A 19 -7.58 14.29 3.34
C PRO A 19 -6.20 14.50 4.02
N ASP A 20 -5.12 14.18 3.30
CA ASP A 20 -3.77 14.49 3.79
C ASP A 20 -3.54 15.99 3.75
N TYR A 21 -3.16 16.57 4.89
CA TYR A 21 -3.02 18.02 5.04
C TYR A 21 -2.00 18.66 4.09
N TYR A 22 -0.90 17.96 3.77
CA TYR A 22 0.21 18.52 2.99
C TYR A 22 0.13 18.18 1.50
N LEU A 23 -0.37 16.99 1.18
CA LEU A 23 -0.26 16.41 -0.16
C LEU A 23 -1.59 16.33 -0.91
N ASP A 24 -2.75 16.55 -0.29
CA ASP A 24 -4.05 16.45 -0.96
C ASP A 24 -4.12 17.32 -2.24
N ALA A 25 -3.74 18.60 -2.15
CA ALA A 25 -3.76 19.49 -3.31
C ALA A 25 -2.82 19.02 -4.45
N ALA A 26 -1.66 18.46 -4.09
CA ALA A 26 -0.70 17.94 -5.07
C ALA A 26 -1.20 16.64 -5.71
N ILE A 27 -1.80 15.74 -4.92
CA ILE A 27 -2.36 14.47 -5.41
C ILE A 27 -3.50 14.74 -6.40
N ARG A 28 -4.39 15.70 -6.10
CA ARG A 28 -5.51 16.08 -6.96
C ARG A 28 -5.11 16.57 -8.35
N THR A 29 -3.85 16.96 -8.56
CA THR A 29 -3.35 17.31 -9.90
C THR A 29 -3.34 16.12 -10.86
N GLY A 30 -3.36 14.89 -10.34
CA GLY A 30 -3.28 13.66 -11.14
C GLY A 30 -1.92 13.39 -11.77
N LEU A 31 -0.88 14.15 -11.40
CA LEU A 31 0.47 14.04 -11.97
C LEU A 31 1.32 12.94 -11.34
N PHE A 32 0.94 12.42 -10.17
CA PHE A 32 1.65 11.32 -9.53
C PHE A 32 1.34 9.99 -10.23
N ASP A 33 2.37 9.25 -10.61
CA ASP A 33 2.25 7.89 -11.11
C ASP A 33 1.85 6.93 -9.99
N TYR A 34 2.36 7.15 -8.78
CA TYR A 34 2.17 6.28 -7.62
C TYR A 34 1.82 7.07 -6.35
N VAL A 35 0.87 6.58 -5.57
CA VAL A 35 0.56 7.10 -4.24
C VAL A 35 0.66 5.95 -3.25
N TRP A 36 1.58 6.02 -2.30
CA TRP A 36 1.74 5.03 -1.24
C TRP A 36 1.28 5.61 0.10
N VAL A 37 0.01 5.34 0.46
CA VAL A 37 -0.60 5.86 1.69
C VAL A 37 -0.01 5.16 2.90
N GLN A 38 0.47 5.91 3.88
CA GLN A 38 1.11 5.38 5.08
C GLN A 38 0.06 4.96 6.12
N PHE A 39 -0.26 3.66 6.19
CA PHE A 39 -1.24 3.08 7.11
C PHE A 39 -0.62 2.68 8.46
N PHE A 40 0.20 3.57 9.02
CA PHE A 40 0.88 3.38 10.30
C PHE A 40 1.10 4.70 11.02
N ASN A 41 1.43 4.62 12.31
CA ASN A 41 1.50 5.74 13.26
C ASN A 41 0.22 6.62 13.34
N ASN A 42 -0.92 6.11 12.87
CA ASN A 42 -2.20 6.79 12.80
C ASN A 42 -3.35 5.84 13.21
N PRO A 43 -3.67 5.74 14.51
CA PRO A 43 -4.72 4.85 15.04
C PRO A 43 -6.08 4.86 14.32
N PRO A 44 -6.60 6.01 13.82
CA PRO A 44 -7.90 6.05 13.15
C PRO A 44 -7.97 5.30 11.82
N CYS A 45 -6.83 5.01 11.18
CA CYS A 45 -6.80 4.41 9.85
C CYS A 45 -5.77 3.28 9.71
N GLN A 46 -5.01 2.94 10.75
CA GLN A 46 -4.05 1.83 10.71
C GLN A 46 -4.67 0.49 11.16
N TYR A 47 -3.92 -0.59 10.94
CA TYR A 47 -4.19 -1.87 11.57
C TYR A 47 -3.89 -1.82 13.08
N SER A 48 -4.82 -2.31 13.90
CA SER A 48 -4.66 -2.27 15.36
C SER A 48 -5.32 -3.48 16.02
N MET A 49 -4.67 -4.06 17.03
CA MET A 49 -5.22 -5.10 17.90
C MET A 49 -5.88 -6.28 17.14
N GLY A 50 -5.28 -6.72 16.02
CA GLY A 50 -5.84 -7.83 15.24
C GLY A 50 -6.99 -7.43 14.30
N ASN A 51 -7.21 -6.14 14.07
CA ASN A 51 -8.35 -5.61 13.32
C ASN A 51 -7.89 -4.71 12.16
N ALA A 52 -8.40 -5.01 10.96
CA ALA A 52 -8.11 -4.30 9.72
C ALA A 52 -9.21 -3.31 9.28
N ASN A 53 -10.32 -3.20 10.00
CA ASN A 53 -11.50 -2.44 9.57
C ASN A 53 -11.20 -0.96 9.33
N ASN A 54 -10.46 -0.31 10.23
CA ASN A 54 -10.10 1.11 10.07
C ASN A 54 -9.29 1.36 8.80
N LEU A 55 -8.32 0.49 8.52
CA LEU A 55 -7.51 0.51 7.31
C LEU A 55 -8.37 0.27 6.07
N ILE A 56 -9.17 -0.79 6.06
CA ILE A 56 -10.02 -1.14 4.91
C ILE A 56 -11.06 -0.04 4.66
N ASN A 57 -11.64 0.55 5.70
CA ASN A 57 -12.60 1.65 5.59
C ASN A 57 -11.93 2.91 5.02
N SER A 58 -10.75 3.28 5.53
CA SER A 58 -9.97 4.40 4.99
C SER A 58 -9.57 4.18 3.53
N TRP A 59 -9.14 2.96 3.18
CA TRP A 59 -8.83 2.58 1.79
C TRP A 59 -10.06 2.71 0.88
N SER A 60 -11.14 2.00 1.20
CA SER A 60 -12.33 1.88 0.36
C SER A 60 -13.16 3.15 0.27
N SER A 61 -13.29 3.90 1.37
CA SER A 61 -14.16 5.09 1.43
C SER A 61 -13.48 6.36 0.90
N HIS A 62 -12.14 6.37 0.84
CA HIS A 62 -11.39 7.58 0.55
C HIS A 62 -10.30 7.37 -0.50
N TRP A 63 -9.27 6.59 -0.17
CA TRP A 63 -8.04 6.58 -0.98
C TRP A 63 -8.22 5.89 -2.33
N ALA A 64 -8.98 4.79 -2.39
CA ALA A 64 -9.17 4.03 -3.61
C ALA A 64 -9.92 4.80 -4.70
N SER A 65 -10.76 5.78 -4.33
CA SER A 65 -11.54 6.61 -5.24
C SER A 65 -11.06 8.07 -5.29
N HIS A 66 -9.94 8.39 -4.64
CA HIS A 66 -9.48 9.77 -4.53
C HIS A 66 -9.06 10.35 -5.90
N PRO A 67 -9.52 11.56 -6.27
CA PRO A 67 -9.13 12.19 -7.53
C PRO A 67 -7.61 12.33 -7.67
N GLY A 68 -7.09 11.91 -8.82
CA GLY A 68 -5.66 11.98 -9.15
C GLY A 68 -4.81 10.80 -8.67
N VAL A 69 -5.39 9.81 -7.98
CA VAL A 69 -4.70 8.56 -7.64
C VAL A 69 -4.77 7.58 -8.82
N ASN A 70 -3.65 7.46 -9.55
CA ASN A 70 -3.52 6.53 -10.68
C ASN A 70 -3.20 5.10 -10.25
N LYS A 71 -2.18 4.93 -9.38
CA LYS A 71 -1.84 3.66 -8.74
C LYS A 71 -1.67 3.87 -7.23
N LEU A 72 -2.41 3.10 -6.46
CA LEU A 72 -2.49 3.16 -5.01
C LEU A 72 -1.75 1.99 -4.37
N PHE A 73 -0.84 2.29 -3.46
CA PHE A 73 -0.04 1.32 -2.73
C PHE A 73 -0.37 1.39 -1.23
N LEU A 74 -0.40 0.22 -0.60
CA LEU A 74 -0.53 0.09 0.84
C LEU A 74 0.84 0.30 1.49
N GLY A 75 1.05 1.42 2.19
CA GLY A 75 2.28 1.70 2.93
C GLY A 75 2.25 1.10 4.33
N LEU A 76 3.21 0.23 4.64
CA LEU A 76 3.31 -0.49 5.91
C LEU A 76 4.72 -0.39 6.51
N PRO A 77 4.86 -0.50 7.83
CA PRO A 77 6.14 -0.70 8.47
C PRO A 77 6.59 -2.16 8.26
N ALA A 78 7.88 -2.38 8.04
CA ALA A 78 8.45 -3.70 7.79
C ALA A 78 8.60 -4.54 9.08
N SER A 79 8.64 -3.88 10.24
CA SER A 79 8.65 -4.49 11.57
C SER A 79 7.86 -3.64 12.58
N PRO A 80 7.51 -4.17 13.77
CA PRO A 80 6.90 -3.38 14.84
C PRO A 80 7.73 -2.14 15.25
N GLU A 81 9.05 -2.28 15.26
CA GLU A 81 10.00 -1.24 15.68
C GLU A 81 10.04 -0.06 14.71
N ALA A 82 9.69 -0.29 13.44
CA ALA A 82 9.65 0.75 12.41
C ALA A 82 8.47 1.74 12.57
N ALA A 83 7.45 1.37 13.36
CA ALA A 83 6.30 2.21 13.66
C ALA A 83 5.89 2.08 15.15
N PRO A 84 6.57 2.80 16.06
CA PRO A 84 6.33 2.70 17.50
C PRO A 84 4.90 3.04 17.92
N SER A 85 4.16 3.83 17.12
CA SER A 85 2.76 4.19 17.37
C SER A 85 1.76 3.21 16.72
N GLY A 86 2.24 2.08 16.19
CA GLY A 86 1.45 0.98 15.66
C GLY A 86 1.23 1.04 14.14
N GLY A 87 0.44 0.09 13.64
CA GLY A 87 0.18 -0.12 12.21
C GLY A 87 1.00 -1.24 11.57
N PHE A 88 1.88 -1.90 12.33
CA PHE A 88 2.49 -3.15 11.86
C PHE A 88 1.45 -4.25 11.72
N ILE A 89 1.47 -4.93 10.57
CA ILE A 89 0.58 -6.04 10.26
C ILE A 89 1.46 -7.28 10.14
N PRO A 90 1.28 -8.34 10.96
CA PRO A 90 1.98 -9.59 10.72
C PRO A 90 1.66 -10.11 9.31
N HIS A 91 2.66 -10.61 8.57
CA HIS A 91 2.50 -11.00 7.17
C HIS A 91 1.32 -11.97 6.93
N ARG A 92 1.07 -12.91 7.86
CA ARG A 92 -0.09 -13.83 7.78
C ARG A 92 -1.43 -13.09 7.83
N MET A 93 -1.53 -12.03 8.64
CA MET A 93 -2.74 -11.22 8.77
C MET A 93 -2.92 -10.34 7.54
N LEU A 94 -1.85 -9.74 7.02
CA LEU A 94 -1.87 -8.99 5.75
C LEU A 94 -2.45 -9.85 4.62
N ILE A 95 -1.94 -11.08 4.47
CA ILE A 95 -2.37 -12.02 3.41
C ILE A 95 -3.83 -12.46 3.59
N ARG A 96 -4.29 -12.68 4.83
CA ARG A 96 -5.61 -13.24 5.09
C ARG A 96 -6.72 -12.19 5.15
N GLU A 97 -6.44 -11.00 5.67
CA GLU A 97 -7.45 -10.03 6.08
C GLU A 97 -7.44 -8.76 5.25
N VAL A 98 -6.28 -8.34 4.73
CA VAL A 98 -6.14 -7.05 4.06
C VAL A 98 -6.05 -7.20 2.54
N LEU A 99 -5.10 -8.00 2.04
CA LEU A 99 -4.89 -8.16 0.59
C LEU A 99 -6.18 -8.58 -0.15
N PRO A 100 -6.98 -9.56 0.31
CA PRO A 100 -8.21 -9.96 -0.37
C PRO A 100 -9.27 -8.85 -0.44
N GLN A 101 -9.16 -7.81 0.40
CA GLN A 101 -10.12 -6.70 0.45
C GLN A 101 -9.70 -5.54 -0.45
N ILE A 102 -8.40 -5.40 -0.78
CA ILE A 102 -7.87 -4.24 -1.50
C ILE A 102 -7.35 -4.56 -2.90
N GLN A 103 -7.04 -5.83 -3.20
CA GLN A 103 -6.42 -6.22 -4.47
C GLN A 103 -7.36 -6.15 -5.68
N ASP A 104 -8.66 -6.24 -5.45
CA ASP A 104 -9.66 -6.17 -6.53
C ASP A 104 -9.91 -4.74 -7.03
N TYR A 105 -9.33 -3.73 -6.37
CA TYR A 105 -9.42 -2.35 -6.84
C TYR A 105 -8.55 -2.15 -8.09
N PRO A 106 -9.08 -1.54 -9.17
CA PRO A 106 -8.38 -1.43 -10.45
C PRO A 106 -7.09 -0.58 -10.38
N ASN A 107 -7.02 0.32 -9.43
CA ASN A 107 -5.84 1.15 -9.16
C ASN A 107 -4.90 0.56 -8.10
N TYR A 108 -5.16 -0.63 -7.54
CA TYR A 108 -4.19 -1.30 -6.66
C TYR A 108 -2.84 -1.48 -7.38
N GLY A 109 -1.77 -1.05 -6.72
CA GLY A 109 -0.41 -1.05 -7.24
C GLY A 109 0.55 -1.95 -6.48
N GLY A 110 0.27 -2.27 -5.23
CA GLY A 110 1.13 -3.12 -4.40
C GLY A 110 1.26 -2.64 -2.96
N VAL A 111 2.40 -2.99 -2.34
CA VAL A 111 2.77 -2.64 -0.97
C VAL A 111 4.07 -1.85 -0.98
N MET A 112 4.15 -0.79 -0.17
CA MET A 112 5.37 -0.04 0.15
C MET A 112 5.80 -0.38 1.58
N LEU A 113 7.09 -0.63 1.80
CA LEU A 113 7.62 -1.00 3.12
C LEU A 113 8.56 0.08 3.68
N TRP A 114 8.26 0.52 4.89
CA TRP A 114 9.11 1.37 5.72
C TRP A 114 9.81 0.51 6.79
N ASN A 115 11.09 0.20 6.69
CA ASN A 115 12.03 0.49 5.60
C ASN A 115 12.96 -0.74 5.41
N VAL A 116 13.95 -0.62 4.52
CA VAL A 116 14.88 -1.73 4.23
C VAL A 116 15.69 -2.19 5.44
N TYR A 117 15.95 -1.32 6.41
CA TYR A 117 16.69 -1.68 7.62
C TYR A 117 15.87 -2.63 8.52
N TYR A 118 14.56 -2.44 8.57
CA TYR A 118 13.63 -3.27 9.34
C TYR A 118 13.07 -4.48 8.57
N ASP A 119 13.36 -4.59 7.27
CA ASP A 119 12.88 -5.69 6.42
C ASP A 119 13.81 -6.90 6.50
N GLU A 120 13.75 -7.64 7.61
CA GLU A 120 14.58 -8.83 7.80
C GLU A 120 14.10 -10.05 6.99
N ASN A 121 12.79 -10.14 6.70
CA ASN A 121 12.15 -11.18 5.86
C ASN A 121 10.70 -10.83 5.46
N TYR A 122 10.23 -9.62 5.75
CA TYR A 122 8.81 -9.28 5.63
C TYR A 122 8.41 -9.24 4.16
N SER A 123 9.19 -8.56 3.31
CA SER A 123 8.97 -8.51 1.87
C SER A 123 9.00 -9.90 1.22
N GLN A 124 9.95 -10.76 1.62
CA GLN A 124 10.05 -12.13 1.13
C GLN A 124 8.78 -12.94 1.43
N ALA A 125 8.20 -12.78 2.62
CA ALA A 125 6.99 -13.48 3.03
C ALA A 125 5.73 -13.05 2.25
N ILE A 126 5.65 -11.78 1.84
CA ILE A 126 4.43 -11.22 1.21
C ILE A 126 4.52 -11.16 -0.31
N ARG A 127 5.72 -11.15 -0.90
CA ARG A 127 5.95 -10.96 -2.35
C ARG A 127 5.12 -11.88 -3.24
N PRO A 128 4.95 -13.19 -2.96
CA PRO A 128 4.12 -14.07 -3.79
C PRO A 128 2.63 -13.70 -3.81
N TYR A 129 2.18 -12.92 -2.82
CA TYR A 129 0.77 -12.56 -2.66
C TYR A 129 0.47 -11.15 -3.14
N VAL A 130 1.44 -10.24 -3.14
CA VAL A 130 1.27 -8.83 -3.53
C VAL A 130 1.09 -8.66 -5.04
N ASN A 131 1.62 -9.57 -5.85
CA ASN A 131 1.48 -9.58 -7.31
C ASN A 131 0.83 -10.89 -7.81
N PRO A 132 -0.48 -10.92 -8.11
CA PRO A 132 -1.18 -12.14 -8.51
C PRO A 132 -0.67 -12.76 -9.83
N GLU A 133 0.02 -12.00 -10.69
CA GLU A 133 0.64 -12.55 -11.91
C GLU A 133 1.83 -13.48 -11.60
N THR A 134 2.41 -13.40 -10.41
CA THR A 134 3.49 -14.32 -10.02
C THR A 134 2.98 -15.71 -9.62
N LEU A 135 1.69 -15.84 -9.28
CA LEU A 135 1.07 -17.14 -8.95
C LEU A 135 0.61 -17.92 -10.19
N THR A 136 0.34 -17.24 -11.32
CA THR A 136 -0.08 -17.88 -12.56
C THR A 136 1.08 -18.53 -13.33
N PHE A 137 2.32 -18.08 -13.12
CA PHE A 137 3.52 -18.74 -13.67
C PHE A 137 3.86 -20.08 -12.99
N GLY A 138 3.32 -20.34 -11.79
CA GLY A 138 3.50 -21.61 -11.06
C GLY A 138 2.37 -22.63 -11.22
N ARG A 139 1.28 -22.27 -11.92
CA ARG A 139 0.10 -23.12 -12.14
C ARG A 139 -0.32 -23.13 -13.61
N ARG A 140 0.58 -23.56 -14.51
CA ARG A 140 0.17 -24.11 -15.81
C ARG A 140 1.00 -25.35 -16.14
N SER A 141 0.41 -26.50 -15.83
CA SER A 141 0.39 -27.75 -16.62
C SER A 141 0.44 -28.97 -15.69
N LYS A 142 -0.74 -29.46 -15.33
CA LYS A 142 -1.05 -30.90 -15.33
C LYS A 142 -2.53 -31.05 -15.65
N TYR A 143 -2.76 -31.68 -16.80
CA TYR A 143 -4.02 -32.08 -17.45
C TYR A 143 -4.74 -30.97 -18.21
#